data_AF-A0A060WL09-F1
#
_entry.id   AF-A0A060WL09-F1
#
_cell.length_a   1.000
_cell.length_b   1.000
_cell.length_c   1.000
_cell.angle_alpha   90.00
_cell.angle_beta   90.00
_cell.angle_gamma   90.00
#
_symmetry.space_group_name_H-M   'P 1'
#
loop_
_entity.id
_entity.type
_entity.pdbx_description
1 polymer ?
#
loop_
_entity_poly.entity_id
_entity_poly.type
_entity_poly.pdbx_seq_one_letter_code
_entity_poly.pdbx_strand_id
1 'polypeptide(L)'
;MEICLKEEEEYRVKFTSKKNVVEQIKKYKELLKKVLNGQPQLSEEAKQLLQEELLANFETAVQENVLINNQTWEEAPDEEEDECSALDDLLDENIVGTSRKRRKGPKEILPYVVRSLKAERKLMGMYEEVVKPQEMGKDPVQGKHLAQSDLIN
;
A
#
# COMPACT_ATOMS: atom_id res chain seq x y z
N MET A 1 4.95 41.05 -12.54
CA MET A 1 5.75 39.91 -12.05
C MET A 1 5.62 39.89 -10.54
N GLU A 2 5.27 38.70 -10.03
CA GLU A 2 5.21 38.28 -8.62
C GLU A 2 4.33 39.09 -7.66
N ILE A 3 3.09 38.62 -7.55
CA ILE A 3 2.30 38.76 -6.32
C ILE A 3 3.01 37.89 -5.28
N CYS A 4 3.65 38.51 -4.28
CA CYS A 4 4.13 37.82 -3.09
C CYS A 4 2.91 37.25 -2.35
N LEU A 5 2.51 36.02 -2.68
CA LEU A 5 1.66 35.21 -1.83
C LEU A 5 2.50 34.91 -0.58
N LYS A 6 2.28 35.70 0.49
CA LYS A 6 2.73 35.31 1.82
C LYS A 6 2.13 33.94 2.09
N GLU A 7 2.98 32.95 2.37
CA GLU A 7 2.51 31.68 2.91
C GLU A 7 1.64 32.00 4.13
N GLU A 8 0.37 31.60 4.09
CA GLU A 8 -0.53 31.76 5.23
C GLU A 8 0.03 30.90 6.37
N GLU A 9 0.62 31.55 7.37
CA GLU A 9 1.09 30.85 8.57
C GLU A 9 -0.12 30.17 9.23
N GLU A 10 -0.02 28.86 9.43
CA GLU A 10 -1.08 28.09 10.07
C GLU A 10 -1.02 28.26 11.59
N TYR A 11 -1.96 29.01 12.14
CA TYR A 11 -2.01 29.37 13.57
C TYR A 11 -2.77 28.36 14.43
N ARG A 12 -3.50 27.42 13.82
CA ARG A 12 -4.28 26.43 14.55
C ARG A 12 -3.39 25.47 15.33
N VAL A 13 -3.87 25.05 16.49
CA VAL A 13 -3.14 24.13 17.37
C VAL A 13 -3.21 22.72 16.80
N LYS A 14 -2.06 22.09 16.64
CA LYS A 14 -1.94 20.75 16.04
C LYS A 14 -2.06 19.66 17.09
N PHE A 15 -2.92 18.69 16.82
CA PHE A 15 -3.13 17.49 17.62
C PHE A 15 -3.05 16.24 16.72
N THR A 16 -2.80 15.09 17.35
CA THR A 16 -2.69 13.81 16.65
C THR A 16 -3.93 12.93 16.81
N SER A 17 -4.72 13.15 17.86
CA SER A 17 -5.92 12.37 18.19
C SER A 17 -7.09 13.30 18.44
N LYS A 18 -8.17 13.12 17.66
CA LYS A 18 -9.44 13.84 17.80
C LYS A 18 -10.11 13.48 19.13
N LYS A 19 -10.04 12.21 19.52
CA LYS A 19 -10.61 11.68 20.78
C LYS A 19 -10.10 12.42 22.01
N ASN A 20 -8.79 12.67 22.09
CA ASN A 20 -8.22 13.42 23.22
C ASN A 20 -8.76 14.86 23.28
N VAL A 21 -8.89 15.53 22.14
CA VAL A 21 -9.46 16.89 22.10
C VAL A 21 -10.92 16.89 22.55
N VAL A 22 -11.72 15.92 22.09
CA VAL A 22 -13.12 15.73 22.54
C VAL A 22 -13.20 15.52 24.06
N GLU A 23 -12.32 14.70 24.64
CA GLU A 23 -12.26 14.47 26.09
C GLU A 23 -11.91 15.75 26.87
N GLN A 24 -10.97 16.57 26.36
CA GLN A 24 -10.66 17.86 26.96
C GLN A 24 -11.85 18.82 26.88
N ILE A 25 -12.48 18.95 25.71
CA ILE A 25 -13.67 19.79 25.52
C ILE A 25 -14.75 19.39 26.54
N LYS A 26 -15.02 18.08 26.69
CA LYS A 26 -15.98 17.56 27.67
C LYS A 26 -15.62 17.96 29.10
N LYS A 27 -14.35 17.81 29.50
CA LYS A 27 -13.88 18.18 30.84
C LYS A 27 -14.07 19.68 31.12
N TYR A 28 -13.71 20.54 30.17
CA TYR A 28 -13.84 21.99 30.33
C TYR A 28 -15.30 22.46 30.27
N LYS A 29 -16.14 21.83 29.45
CA LYS A 29 -17.59 22.05 29.48
C LYS A 29 -18.18 21.77 30.87
N GLU A 30 -17.81 20.66 31.49
CA GLU A 30 -18.26 20.35 32.86
C GLU A 30 -17.76 21.37 33.90
N LEU A 31 -16.54 21.91 33.72
CA LEU A 31 -16.04 22.98 34.57
C LEU A 31 -16.86 24.27 34.38
N LEU A 32 -17.13 24.67 33.14
CA LEU A 32 -17.94 25.86 32.82
C LEU A 32 -19.34 25.75 33.41
N LYS A 33 -19.98 24.58 33.31
CA LYS A 33 -21.28 24.31 33.95
C LYS A 33 -21.24 24.53 35.47
N LYS A 34 -20.22 24.00 36.15
CA LYS A 34 -20.05 24.18 37.60
C LYS A 34 -19.87 25.65 37.97
N VAL A 35 -19.09 26.40 37.20
CA VAL A 35 -18.87 27.84 37.42
C VAL A 35 -20.17 28.63 37.26
N LEU A 36 -20.96 28.33 36.23
CA LEU A 36 -22.23 29.02 35.96
C LEU A 36 -23.26 28.74 37.06
N ASN A 37 -23.38 27.49 37.48
CA ASN A 37 -24.30 27.08 38.55
C ASN A 37 -23.93 27.70 39.91
N GLY A 38 -22.65 28.00 40.14
CA GLY A 38 -22.16 28.67 41.34
C GLY A 38 -22.45 30.17 41.41
N GLN A 39 -23.04 30.79 40.38
CA GLN A 39 -23.34 32.22 40.36
C GLN A 39 -24.72 32.50 41.00
N PRO A 40 -24.79 33.15 42.18
CA PRO A 40 -26.06 33.42 42.86
C PRO A 40 -26.87 34.57 42.23
N GLN A 41 -26.25 35.43 41.41
CA GLN A 41 -26.90 36.62 40.86
C GLN A 41 -27.78 36.39 39.61
N LEU A 42 -27.80 35.18 39.05
CA LEU A 42 -28.57 34.87 37.83
C LEU A 42 -29.83 34.07 38.16
N SER A 43 -30.94 34.34 37.45
CA SER A 43 -32.13 33.49 37.52
C SER A 43 -31.86 32.14 36.85
N GLU A 44 -32.58 31.09 37.27
CA GLU A 44 -32.40 29.74 36.71
C GLU A 44 -32.67 29.68 35.20
N GLU A 45 -33.63 30.47 34.71
CA GLU A 45 -33.96 30.60 33.28
C GLU A 45 -32.82 31.26 32.50
N ALA A 46 -32.23 32.34 33.03
CA ALA A 46 -31.09 33.02 32.41
C ALA A 46 -29.83 32.15 32.43
N LYS A 47 -29.65 31.33 33.48
CA LYS A 47 -28.54 30.37 33.57
C LYS A 47 -28.64 29.31 32.48
N GLN A 48 -29.82 28.73 32.26
CA GLN A 48 -30.00 27.68 31.25
C GLN A 48 -29.71 28.21 29.84
N LEU A 49 -30.26 29.37 29.49
CA LEU A 49 -30.04 29.98 28.17
C LEU A 49 -28.57 30.32 27.95
N LEU A 50 -27.93 30.96 28.94
CA LEU A 50 -26.51 31.32 28.87
C LEU A 50 -25.60 30.08 28.84
N GLN A 51 -26.00 29.01 29.54
CA GLN A 51 -25.26 27.76 29.57
C GLN A 51 -25.22 27.09 28.19
N GLU A 52 -26.37 26.97 27.52
CA GLU A 52 -26.43 26.34 26.20
C GLU A 52 -25.61 27.12 25.17
N GLU A 53 -25.80 28.44 25.10
CA GLU A 53 -25.08 29.30 24.18
C GLU A 53 -23.57 29.30 24.44
N LEU A 54 -23.15 29.44 25.70
CA LEU A 54 -21.73 29.45 26.07
C LEU A 54 -21.04 28.12 25.74
N LEU A 55 -21.69 26.99 26.03
CA LEU A 55 -21.11 25.67 25.78
C LEU A 55 -21.00 25.36 24.30
N ALA A 56 -21.99 25.78 23.49
CA ALA A 56 -21.96 25.64 22.05
C ALA A 56 -20.85 26.51 21.45
N ASN A 57 -20.81 27.81 21.79
CA ASN A 57 -19.80 28.74 21.30
C ASN A 57 -18.38 28.32 21.70
N PHE A 58 -18.19 27.83 22.93
CA PHE A 58 -16.91 27.32 23.39
C PHE A 58 -16.45 26.12 22.55
N GLU A 59 -17.32 25.15 22.30
CA GLU A 59 -16.98 23.97 21.50
C GLU A 59 -16.61 24.36 20.07
N THR A 60 -17.48 25.11 19.39
CA THR A 60 -17.23 25.56 18.02
C THR A 60 -15.92 26.33 17.91
N ALA A 61 -15.66 27.26 18.84
CA ALA A 61 -14.42 28.04 18.85
C ALA A 61 -13.18 27.14 19.03
N VAL A 62 -13.23 26.11 19.88
CA VAL A 62 -12.11 25.18 20.03
C VAL A 62 -11.93 24.34 18.77
N GLN A 63 -13.02 23.84 18.18
CA GLN A 63 -12.98 23.01 16.97
C GLN A 63 -12.40 23.77 15.77
N GLU A 64 -12.77 25.05 15.59
CA GLU A 64 -12.25 25.92 14.52
C GLU A 64 -10.77 26.28 14.68
N ASN A 65 -10.22 26.18 15.90
CA ASN A 65 -8.84 26.56 16.22
C ASN A 65 -7.89 25.36 16.35
N VAL A 66 -8.34 24.16 16.00
CA VAL A 66 -7.58 22.92 16.12
C VAL A 66 -7.44 22.26 14.76
N LEU A 67 -6.27 21.65 14.54
CA LEU A 67 -6.01 20.73 13.44
C LEU A 67 -5.68 19.35 13.98
N ILE A 68 -6.26 18.32 13.39
CA ILE A 68 -5.96 16.92 13.72
C ILE A 68 -5.21 16.33 12.53
N ASN A 69 -3.96 15.94 12.71
CA ASN A 69 -3.10 15.45 11.62
C ASN A 69 -3.06 16.39 10.39
N ASN A 70 -3.05 17.70 10.63
CA ASN A 70 -3.14 18.77 9.62
C ASN A 70 -4.45 18.83 8.83
N GLN A 71 -5.49 18.13 9.29
CA GLN A 71 -6.84 18.21 8.74
C GLN A 71 -7.71 19.07 9.65
N THR A 72 -8.72 19.72 9.06
CA THR A 72 -9.72 20.47 9.81
C THR A 72 -10.58 19.54 10.67
N TRP A 73 -11.29 20.08 11.66
CA TRP A 73 -12.12 19.28 12.57
C TRP A 73 -13.17 18.42 11.85
N GLU A 74 -13.77 18.93 10.77
CA GLU A 74 -14.78 18.24 9.96
C GLU A 74 -14.18 17.17 9.04
N GLU A 75 -12.95 17.39 8.56
CA GLU A 75 -12.27 16.45 7.66
C GLU A 75 -11.55 15.32 8.41
N ALA A 76 -11.14 15.58 9.65
CA ALA A 76 -10.44 14.60 10.46
C ALA A 76 -11.38 13.44 10.78
N PRO A 77 -10.99 12.19 10.47
CA PRO A 77 -11.82 11.04 10.76
C PRO A 77 -12.05 10.93 12.26
N ASP A 78 -13.28 10.54 12.63
CA ASP A 78 -13.51 10.06 13.97
C ASP A 78 -12.77 8.73 14.13
N GLU A 79 -12.21 8.48 15.32
CA GLU A 79 -11.60 7.19 15.63
C GLU A 79 -12.74 6.14 15.72
N GLU A 80 -13.18 5.64 14.56
CA GLU A 80 -14.19 4.59 14.42
C GLU A 80 -13.59 3.26 14.94
N GLU A 81 -14.17 2.72 16.02
CA GLU A 81 -13.77 1.42 16.58
C GLU A 81 -14.17 0.24 15.66
N ASP A 82 -15.12 0.44 14.74
CA ASP A 82 -15.74 -0.64 13.94
C ASP A 82 -14.98 -1.02 12.66
N GLU A 83 -14.13 -0.15 12.09
CA GLU A 83 -13.35 -0.44 10.87
C GLU A 83 -12.33 -1.58 11.05
N CYS A 84 -11.94 -1.88 12.30
CA CYS A 84 -10.99 -2.94 12.59
C CYS A 84 -11.57 -4.35 12.29
N SER A 85 -12.87 -4.55 12.50
CA SER A 85 -13.49 -5.89 12.41
C SER A 85 -13.51 -6.45 10.98
N ALA A 86 -13.89 -5.64 10.00
CA ALA A 86 -13.92 -6.05 8.60
C ALA A 86 -12.52 -6.25 8.01
N LEU A 87 -11.53 -5.48 8.51
CA LEU A 87 -10.13 -5.65 8.12
C LEU A 87 -9.55 -6.96 8.65
N ASP A 88 -9.90 -7.35 9.87
CA ASP A 88 -9.47 -8.61 10.47
C ASP A 88 -10.01 -9.82 9.70
N ASP A 89 -11.29 -9.80 9.31
CA ASP A 89 -11.89 -10.86 8.49
C ASP A 89 -11.20 -10.99 7.12
N LEU A 90 -10.91 -9.86 6.47
CA LEU A 90 -10.19 -9.82 5.19
C LEU A 90 -8.76 -10.35 5.34
N LEU A 91 -8.10 -10.02 6.45
CA LEU A 91 -6.76 -10.48 6.76
C LEU A 91 -6.74 -12.01 6.93
N ASP A 92 -7.69 -12.57 7.68
CA ASP A 92 -7.81 -14.01 7.90
C ASP A 92 -8.06 -14.78 6.60
N GLU A 93 -8.95 -14.28 5.75
CA GLU A 93 -9.18 -14.88 4.43
C GLU A 93 -7.88 -14.91 3.61
N ASN A 94 -7.12 -13.82 3.62
CA ASN A 94 -5.87 -13.72 2.87
C ASN A 94 -4.79 -14.66 3.44
N ILE A 95 -4.66 -14.74 4.77
CA ILE A 95 -3.71 -15.63 5.45
C ILE A 95 -4.01 -17.07 5.06
N VAL A 96 -5.27 -17.50 5.13
CA VAL A 96 -5.70 -18.86 4.77
C VAL A 96 -5.47 -19.14 3.29
N GLY A 97 -5.88 -18.21 2.43
CA GLY A 97 -5.72 -18.31 0.97
C GLY A 97 -4.25 -18.42 0.58
N THR A 98 -3.40 -17.56 1.12
CA THR A 98 -1.96 -17.54 0.87
C THR A 98 -1.28 -18.79 1.41
N SER A 99 -1.63 -19.23 2.62
CA SER A 99 -1.11 -20.48 3.21
C SER A 99 -1.48 -21.69 2.37
N ARG A 100 -2.71 -21.74 1.84
CA ARG A 100 -3.17 -22.80 0.94
C ARG A 100 -2.38 -22.79 -0.37
N LYS A 101 -2.18 -21.62 -0.99
CA LYS A 101 -1.38 -21.47 -2.22
C LYS A 101 0.08 -21.88 -2.00
N ARG A 102 0.73 -21.46 -0.91
CA ARG A 102 2.09 -21.87 -0.55
C ARG A 102 2.22 -23.38 -0.35
N ARG A 103 1.20 -24.01 0.27
CA ARG A 103 1.18 -25.45 0.52
C ARG A 103 0.94 -26.30 -0.74
N LYS A 104 0.00 -25.90 -1.59
CA LYS A 104 -0.46 -26.71 -2.73
C LYS A 104 0.18 -26.32 -4.06
N GLY A 105 0.40 -25.03 -4.30
CA GLY A 105 0.90 -24.51 -5.57
C GLY A 105 2.15 -25.21 -6.09
N PRO A 106 3.24 -25.34 -5.28
CA PRO A 106 4.44 -26.04 -5.74
C PRO A 106 4.18 -27.50 -6.11
N LYS A 107 3.32 -28.20 -5.35
CA LYS A 107 2.98 -29.61 -5.60
C LYS A 107 2.15 -29.79 -6.86
N GLU A 108 1.29 -28.82 -7.16
CA GLU A 108 0.47 -28.81 -8.37
C GLU A 108 1.30 -28.48 -9.61
N ILE A 109 2.23 -27.53 -9.54
CA ILE A 109 3.06 -27.08 -10.68
C ILE A 109 4.20 -28.06 -10.99
N LEU A 110 4.80 -28.66 -9.97
CA LEU A 110 5.95 -29.57 -10.09
C LEU A 110 5.79 -30.66 -11.17
N PRO A 111 4.69 -31.45 -11.22
CA PRO A 111 4.54 -32.50 -12.24
C PRO A 111 4.49 -31.95 -13.66
N TYR A 112 3.93 -30.74 -13.88
CA TYR A 112 3.92 -30.13 -15.21
C TYR A 112 5.33 -29.73 -15.66
N VAL A 113 6.06 -29.03 -14.79
CA VAL A 113 7.43 -28.58 -15.10
C VAL A 113 8.35 -29.79 -15.35
N VAL A 114 8.28 -30.81 -14.50
CA VAL A 114 9.08 -32.04 -14.67
C VAL A 114 8.74 -32.76 -15.98
N ARG A 115 7.45 -32.84 -16.36
CA ARG A 115 7.04 -33.43 -17.64
C ARG A 115 7.58 -32.64 -18.82
N SER A 116 7.46 -31.31 -18.79
CA SER A 116 7.97 -30.44 -19.86
C SER A 116 9.47 -30.58 -20.05
N LEU A 117 10.24 -30.52 -18.96
CA LEU A 117 11.69 -30.70 -19.00
C LEU A 117 12.11 -32.08 -19.53
N LYS A 118 11.39 -33.14 -19.15
CA LYS A 118 11.63 -34.49 -19.69
C LYS A 118 11.32 -34.57 -21.18
N ALA A 119 10.25 -33.94 -21.64
CA ALA A 119 9.88 -33.92 -23.05
C ALA A 119 10.91 -33.16 -23.89
N GLU A 120 11.35 -32.00 -23.42
CA GLU A 120 12.40 -31.20 -24.06
C GLU A 120 13.71 -31.98 -24.18
N ARG A 121 14.15 -32.63 -23.10
CA ARG A 121 15.34 -33.49 -23.12
C ARG A 121 15.19 -34.65 -24.11
N LYS A 122 14.01 -35.28 -24.18
CA LYS A 122 13.74 -36.36 -25.13
C LYS A 122 13.83 -35.87 -26.58
N LEU A 123 13.26 -34.70 -26.87
CA LEU A 123 13.31 -34.08 -28.20
C LEU A 123 14.76 -33.77 -28.61
N MET A 124 15.57 -33.21 -27.71
CA MET A 124 16.98 -32.91 -27.98
C MET A 124 17.77 -34.17 -28.32
N GLY A 125 17.54 -35.28 -27.61
CA GLY A 125 18.19 -36.56 -27.91
C GLY A 125 17.90 -37.11 -29.31
N MET A 126 16.77 -36.74 -29.92
CA MET A 126 16.44 -37.14 -31.29
C MET A 126 17.17 -36.29 -32.35
N TYR A 127 17.66 -35.10 -32.00
CA TYR A 127 18.34 -34.21 -32.94
C TYR A 127 19.74 -34.70 -33.31
N GLU A 128 20.47 -35.30 -32.36
CA GLU A 128 21.84 -35.78 -32.55
C GLU A 128 21.95 -36.91 -33.59
N GLU A 129 20.92 -37.73 -33.74
CA GLU A 129 20.91 -38.87 -34.68
C GLU A 129 20.65 -38.46 -36.14
N VAL A 130 20.05 -37.28 -36.36
CA VAL A 130 19.57 -36.85 -37.70
C VAL A 130 20.67 -36.17 -38.52
N VAL A 131 21.69 -35.59 -37.88
CA VAL A 131 22.76 -34.85 -38.58
C VAL A 131 23.96 -35.75 -38.81
N LYS A 132 23.95 -36.53 -39.90
CA LYS A 132 25.16 -37.19 -40.39
C LYS A 132 26.01 -36.19 -41.17
N PRO A 133 27.31 -36.00 -40.86
CA PRO A 133 28.20 -35.17 -41.67
C PRO A 133 28.21 -35.67 -43.11
N GLN A 134 28.06 -34.75 -44.07
CA GLN A 134 28.21 -35.07 -45.47
C GLN A 134 29.67 -35.43 -45.73
N GLU A 135 29.95 -36.69 -46.09
CA GLU A 135 31.31 -37.10 -46.47
C GLU A 135 31.71 -36.36 -47.75
N MET A 136 32.64 -35.41 -47.64
CA MET A 136 33.22 -34.74 -48.79
C MET A 136 34.31 -35.63 -49.38
N GLY A 137 34.01 -36.31 -50.49
CA GLY A 137 35.02 -36.99 -51.29
C GLY A 137 36.03 -35.97 -51.86
N LYS A 138 37.31 -36.34 -51.89
CA LYS A 138 38.34 -35.51 -52.53
C LYS A 138 38.06 -35.35 -54.02
N ASP A 139 38.19 -34.13 -54.53
CA ASP A 139 38.03 -33.82 -55.95
C ASP A 139 39.09 -34.59 -56.77
N PRO A 140 38.70 -35.45 -57.73
CA PRO A 140 39.64 -36.20 -58.56
C PRO A 140 40.58 -35.32 -59.39
N VAL A 141 40.28 -34.04 -59.57
CA VAL A 141 41.15 -33.09 -60.29
C VAL A 141 42.39 -32.72 -59.46
N GLN A 142 42.32 -32.75 -58.13
CA GLN A 142 43.47 -32.45 -57.26
C GLN A 142 44.62 -33.46 -57.41
N GLY A 143 44.32 -34.72 -57.75
CA GLY A 143 45.35 -35.76 -57.96
C GLY A 143 46.09 -35.63 -59.30
N LYS A 144 45.50 -34.97 -60.30
CA LYS A 144 46.09 -34.87 -61.65
C LYS A 144 47.12 -33.74 -61.76
N HIS A 145 46.92 -32.64 -61.02
CA HIS A 145 47.89 -31.53 -61.01
C HIS A 145 49.20 -31.87 -60.29
N LEU A 146 49.16 -32.76 -59.29
CA LEU A 146 50.36 -33.24 -58.61
C LEU A 146 51.23 -34.17 -59.49
N ALA A 147 50.62 -34.91 -60.41
CA ALA A 147 51.36 -35.80 -61.31
C ALA A 147 52.05 -35.08 -62.48
N GLN A 148 51.61 -33.85 -62.83
CA GLN A 148 52.23 -33.06 -63.90
C GLN A 148 53.46 -32.26 -63.43
N SER A 149 53.59 -31.98 -62.13
CA SER A 149 54.77 -31.32 -61.57
C SER A 149 55.98 -32.26 -61.43
N ASP A 150 55.77 -33.57 -61.45
CA ASP A 150 56.84 -34.57 -61.31
C ASP A 150 57.51 -34.97 -62.65
N LEU A 151 57.01 -34.45 -63.78
CA LEU A 151 57.51 -34.73 -65.14
C LEU A 151 58.45 -33.64 -65.70
N ILE A 152 58.82 -32.63 -64.90
CA ILE A 152 59.71 -31.53 -65.30
C ILE A 152 61.08 -31.59 -64.59
N ASN A 153 61.43 -32.68 -63.89
CA ASN A 153 62.78 -32.92 -63.38
C ASN A 153 63.43 -34.15 -64.03
#